data_AF-A0A453BW85-F1
#
_entry.id   AF-A0A453BW85-F1
#
_cell.length_a   1.000
_cell.length_b   1.000
_cell.length_c   1.000
_cell.angle_alpha   90.00
_cell.angle_beta   90.00
_cell.angle_gamma   90.00
#
_symmetry.space_group_name_H-M   'P 1'
#
loop_
_entity.id
_entity.type
_entity.pdbx_description
1 polymer ?
#
loop_
_entity_poly.entity_id
_entity_poly.type
_entity_poly.pdbx_seq_one_letter_code
_entity_poly.pdbx_strand_id
1 'polypeptide(L)'
;MVSTANRDDLVFPKGGWEDDEDVYEAACREALEEAGVRGNINRNPLGLWVFRSKSRQSLGQSSDSPRGACKGHVFALEVTEELKQWPEQETHGRRWLSPADAYGLCRYDWMREALTALMDLCSTASSSIPVAAAVAVSTAAPELNEHAGMCISMMLMKPVDSADRAVALC
;
A
#
# COMPACT_ATOMS: atom_id res chain seq x y z
N MET A 1 5.25 8.10 -1.70
CA MET A 1 3.88 8.49 -2.09
C MET A 1 3.90 9.01 -3.52
N VAL A 2 2.75 9.14 -4.18
CA VAL A 2 2.63 9.71 -5.53
C VAL A 2 1.63 10.88 -5.54
N SER A 3 1.84 11.85 -6.42
CA SER A 3 0.88 12.93 -6.68
C SER A 3 -0.32 12.41 -7.46
N THR A 4 -1.50 13.01 -7.26
CA THR A 4 -2.67 12.70 -8.08
C THR A 4 -2.85 13.69 -9.23
N ALA A 5 -3.27 13.22 -10.41
CA ALA A 5 -3.37 14.02 -11.64
C ALA A 5 -4.24 15.30 -11.55
N ASN A 6 -5.04 15.48 -10.49
CA ASN A 6 -5.98 16.59 -10.35
C ASN A 6 -5.88 17.36 -9.02
N ARG A 7 -4.91 17.05 -8.15
CA ARG A 7 -4.77 17.69 -6.83
C ARG A 7 -3.32 17.67 -6.36
N ASP A 8 -2.97 18.64 -5.50
CA ASP A 8 -1.72 18.66 -4.74
C ASP A 8 -1.67 17.60 -3.62
N ASP A 9 -2.71 16.78 -3.49
CA ASP A 9 -2.75 15.66 -2.55
C ASP A 9 -1.72 14.60 -2.94
N LEU A 10 -1.04 14.07 -1.93
CA LEU A 10 -0.24 12.85 -2.06
C LEU A 10 -1.06 11.66 -1.58
N VAL A 11 -1.01 10.60 -2.37
CA VAL A 11 -1.65 9.34 -2.01
C VAL A 11 -0.66 8.21 -2.07
N PHE A 12 -1.18 7.11 -1.59
CA PHE A 12 -0.57 5.83 -1.65
C PHE A 12 -0.76 5.20 -3.04
N PRO A 13 0.28 4.76 -3.78
CA PRO A 13 0.05 4.25 -5.13
C PRO A 13 -0.94 3.08 -5.18
N LYS A 14 -1.94 3.04 -6.05
CA LYS A 14 -3.05 2.09 -5.82
C LYS A 14 -3.87 1.77 -7.05
N GLY A 15 -4.18 0.50 -7.24
CA GLY A 15 -5.04 0.09 -8.35
C GLY A 15 -5.72 -1.26 -8.18
N GLY A 16 -6.30 -1.72 -9.29
CA GLY A 16 -7.15 -2.90 -9.33
C GLY A 16 -6.34 -4.18 -9.24
N TRP A 17 -7.03 -5.26 -8.88
CA TRP A 17 -6.50 -6.62 -8.97
C TRP A 17 -7.17 -7.30 -10.18
N GLU A 18 -6.36 -7.78 -11.12
CA GLU A 18 -6.81 -8.53 -12.31
C GLU A 18 -6.97 -10.03 -12.02
N ASP A 19 -7.71 -10.76 -12.89
CA ASP A 19 -8.06 -12.17 -12.66
C ASP A 19 -6.88 -13.14 -12.88
N ASP A 20 -5.79 -12.67 -13.49
CA ASP A 20 -4.61 -13.46 -13.90
C ASP A 20 -3.37 -13.23 -13.01
N GLU A 21 -3.50 -12.46 -11.95
CA GLU A 21 -2.43 -12.19 -10.97
C GLU A 21 -2.90 -12.50 -9.55
N ASP A 22 -2.00 -12.56 -8.57
CA ASP A 22 -2.35 -12.56 -7.15
C ASP A 22 -2.30 -11.15 -6.54
N VAL A 23 -2.85 -10.99 -5.32
CA VAL A 23 -2.91 -9.69 -4.64
C VAL A 23 -1.52 -9.05 -4.41
N TYR A 24 -0.47 -9.87 -4.30
CA TYR A 24 0.90 -9.40 -4.10
C TYR A 24 1.55 -8.98 -5.42
N GLU A 25 1.27 -9.72 -6.49
CA GLU A 25 1.68 -9.41 -7.86
C GLU A 25 1.04 -8.09 -8.31
N ALA A 26 -0.26 -7.93 -8.08
CA ALA A 26 -0.97 -6.69 -8.32
C ALA A 26 -0.35 -5.51 -7.52
N ALA A 27 -0.08 -5.70 -6.23
CA ALA A 27 0.63 -4.71 -5.41
C ALA A 27 2.00 -4.30 -5.99
N CYS A 28 2.77 -5.27 -6.49
CA CYS A 28 4.07 -5.01 -7.10
C CYS A 28 3.95 -4.33 -8.48
N ARG A 29 2.93 -4.68 -9.26
CA ARG A 29 2.64 -4.05 -10.56
C ARG A 29 2.26 -2.59 -10.37
N GLU A 30 1.32 -2.29 -9.49
CA GLU A 30 0.90 -0.91 -9.17
C GLU A 30 2.09 -0.07 -8.65
N ALA A 31 2.97 -0.70 -7.88
CA ALA A 31 4.20 -0.06 -7.41
C ALA A 31 5.18 0.34 -8.51
N LEU A 32 5.26 -0.48 -9.55
CA LEU A 32 6.05 -0.17 -10.73
C LEU A 32 5.35 0.88 -11.60
N GLU A 33 4.05 0.72 -11.83
CA GLU A 33 3.27 1.53 -12.78
C GLU A 33 3.09 2.96 -12.31
N GLU A 34 2.66 3.18 -11.06
CA GLU A 34 2.41 4.52 -10.53
C GLU A 34 3.67 5.16 -9.94
N ALA A 35 4.55 4.34 -9.37
CA ALA A 35 5.65 4.80 -8.53
C ALA A 35 7.03 4.48 -9.08
N GLY A 36 7.18 3.64 -10.10
CA GLY A 36 8.47 3.31 -10.69
C GLY A 36 9.46 2.67 -9.71
N VAL A 37 8.99 1.80 -8.82
CA VAL A 37 9.88 1.04 -7.92
C VAL A 37 9.60 -0.45 -7.99
N ARG A 38 10.61 -1.25 -7.65
CA ARG A 38 10.49 -2.70 -7.48
C ARG A 38 11.08 -3.09 -6.14
N GLY A 39 10.64 -4.23 -5.61
CA GLY A 39 11.01 -4.63 -4.28
C GLY A 39 10.55 -6.01 -3.86
N ASN A 40 10.83 -6.35 -2.61
CA ASN A 40 10.39 -7.56 -1.97
C ASN A 40 9.15 -7.25 -1.12
N ILE A 41 8.00 -7.80 -1.52
CA ILE A 41 6.75 -7.58 -0.79
C ILE A 41 6.69 -8.46 0.46
N ASN A 42 6.32 -7.85 1.59
CA ASN A 42 5.94 -8.55 2.79
C ASN A 42 4.54 -9.13 2.58
N ARG A 43 4.47 -10.47 2.50
CA ARG A 43 3.23 -11.20 2.28
C ARG A 43 2.28 -11.17 3.49
N ASN A 44 2.70 -10.64 4.63
CA ASN A 44 1.80 -10.30 5.72
C ASN A 44 1.26 -8.87 5.49
N PRO A 45 -0.03 -8.70 5.13
CA PRO A 45 -0.60 -7.37 4.95
C PRO A 45 -0.53 -6.58 6.26
N LEU A 46 -0.32 -5.27 6.14
CA LEU A 46 -0.47 -4.36 7.27
C LEU A 46 -1.93 -4.26 7.72
N GLY A 47 -2.86 -4.49 6.79
CA GLY A 47 -4.29 -4.53 7.08
C GLY A 47 -5.14 -4.41 5.83
N LEU A 48 -6.45 -4.36 6.08
CA LEU A 48 -7.49 -4.15 5.09
C LEU A 48 -8.28 -2.90 5.49
N TRP A 49 -8.31 -1.90 4.63
CA TRP A 49 -9.06 -0.66 4.87
C TRP A 49 -10.18 -0.47 3.86
N VAL A 50 -11.27 0.14 4.30
CA VAL A 50 -12.38 0.52 3.43
C VAL A 50 -12.24 1.99 3.10
N PHE A 51 -12.14 2.32 1.81
CA PHE A 51 -12.11 3.70 1.34
C PHE A 51 -13.15 3.94 0.26
N ARG A 52 -13.64 5.17 0.15
CA ARG A 52 -14.66 5.53 -0.82
C ARG A 52 -14.01 6.18 -2.03
N SER A 53 -14.23 5.60 -3.21
CA SER A 53 -13.81 6.26 -4.46
C SER A 53 -14.71 7.46 -4.75
N LYS A 54 -14.09 8.59 -5.14
CA LYS A 54 -14.81 9.83 -5.48
C LYS A 54 -15.62 9.74 -6.77
N SER A 55 -15.30 8.84 -7.70
CA SER A 55 -16.07 8.73 -8.95
C SER A 55 -17.55 8.41 -8.71
N ARG A 56 -17.86 7.80 -7.56
CA ARG A 56 -19.23 7.44 -7.15
C ARG A 56 -19.87 8.45 -6.20
N GLN A 57 -19.11 9.40 -5.64
CA GLN A 57 -19.65 10.51 -4.83
C GLN A 57 -20.34 11.58 -5.70
N SER A 58 -19.92 11.79 -6.96
CA SER A 58 -20.56 12.81 -7.82
C SER A 58 -21.95 12.42 -8.33
N LEU A 59 -22.37 11.16 -8.15
CA LEU A 59 -23.70 10.66 -8.54
C LEU A 59 -24.80 10.96 -7.49
N GLY A 60 -24.55 11.86 -6.53
CA GLY A 60 -25.58 12.35 -5.59
C GLY A 60 -26.10 11.31 -4.60
N GLN A 61 -25.38 10.20 -4.40
CA GLN A 61 -25.77 9.17 -3.43
C GLN A 61 -25.30 9.55 -2.02
N SER A 62 -26.19 9.39 -1.05
CA SER A 62 -25.98 9.74 0.36
C SER A 62 -24.76 9.03 0.96
N SER A 63 -24.17 9.64 1.99
CA SER A 63 -23.00 9.12 2.73
C SER A 63 -23.18 7.75 3.35
N ASP A 64 -24.37 7.17 3.31
CA ASP A 64 -24.76 5.98 4.07
C ASP A 64 -25.02 4.77 3.15
N SER A 65 -24.81 4.89 1.83
CA SER A 65 -24.93 3.75 0.93
C SER A 65 -23.64 2.91 0.89
N PRO A 66 -23.71 1.56 1.02
CA PRO A 66 -22.55 0.68 0.81
C PRO A 66 -22.02 0.68 -0.63
N ARG A 67 -22.81 1.21 -1.58
CA ARG A 67 -22.46 1.32 -3.00
C ARG A 67 -21.46 2.45 -3.21
N GLY A 68 -20.17 2.13 -3.16
CA GLY A 68 -19.12 3.15 -3.34
C GLY A 68 -17.83 2.87 -2.59
N ALA A 69 -17.92 2.03 -1.55
CA ALA A 69 -16.78 1.54 -0.81
C ALA A 69 -15.96 0.59 -1.69
N CYS A 70 -14.67 0.87 -1.80
CA CYS A 70 -13.65 -0.08 -2.20
C CYS A 70 -12.96 -0.58 -0.92
N LYS A 71 -12.65 -1.87 -0.87
CA LYS A 71 -11.78 -2.41 0.19
C LYS A 71 -10.37 -2.53 -0.39
N GLY A 72 -9.35 -2.28 0.42
CA GLY A 72 -7.99 -2.44 -0.04
C GLY A 72 -7.05 -3.02 0.96
N HIS A 73 -6.28 -3.98 0.47
CA HIS A 73 -5.14 -4.51 1.20
C HIS A 73 -4.00 -3.50 1.08
N VAL A 74 -3.29 -3.32 2.19
CA VAL A 74 -2.04 -2.56 2.22
C VAL A 74 -0.95 -3.50 2.69
N PHE A 75 0.09 -3.68 1.89
CA PHE A 75 1.29 -4.46 2.20
C PHE A 75 2.45 -3.53 2.49
N ALA A 76 3.58 -4.08 2.89
CA ALA A 76 4.85 -3.36 2.90
C ALA A 76 5.74 -3.96 1.81
N LEU A 77 6.37 -3.16 0.97
CA LEU A 77 7.29 -3.55 -0.09
C LEU A 77 8.66 -2.93 0.20
N GLU A 78 9.64 -3.76 0.50
CA GLU A 78 11.01 -3.28 0.63
C GLU A 78 11.58 -2.99 -0.75
N VAL A 79 11.86 -1.72 -1.04
CA VAL A 79 12.31 -1.28 -2.36
C VAL A 79 13.77 -1.66 -2.58
N THR A 80 14.00 -2.41 -3.66
CA THR A 80 15.31 -2.86 -4.11
C THR A 80 15.78 -2.15 -5.37
N GLU A 81 14.86 -1.56 -6.14
CA GLU A 81 15.18 -0.84 -7.37
C GLU A 81 14.28 0.40 -7.54
N GLU A 82 14.89 1.53 -7.91
CA GLU A 82 14.19 2.76 -8.29
C GLU A 82 14.42 3.05 -9.78
N LEU A 83 13.33 3.07 -10.56
CA LEU A 83 13.38 3.29 -11.99
C LEU A 83 13.42 4.79 -12.31
N LYS A 84 14.21 5.14 -13.33
CA LYS A 84 14.29 6.51 -13.87
C LYS A 84 13.07 6.89 -14.71
N GLN A 85 12.45 5.88 -15.33
CA GLN A 85 11.26 6.04 -16.15
C GLN A 85 10.27 4.92 -15.81
N TRP A 86 8.99 5.27 -15.73
CA TRP A 86 7.94 4.31 -15.40
C TRP A 86 6.61 4.69 -16.08
N PRO A 87 5.67 3.73 -16.22
CA PRO A 87 4.48 3.87 -17.05
C PRO A 87 3.64 5.13 -16.79
N GLU A 88 3.38 5.47 -15.52
CA GLU A 88 2.49 6.59 -15.17
C GLU A 88 3.21 7.84 -14.64
N GLN A 89 4.49 8.00 -14.92
CA GLN A 89 5.29 9.11 -14.38
C GLN A 89 4.76 10.52 -14.71
N GLU A 90 3.99 10.64 -15.79
CA GLU A 90 3.39 11.92 -16.23
C GLU A 90 2.20 12.33 -15.37
N THR A 91 1.48 11.36 -14.78
CA THR A 91 0.30 11.58 -13.94
C THR A 91 0.57 11.36 -12.46
N HIS A 92 1.58 10.54 -12.13
CA HIS A 92 1.97 10.14 -10.78
C HIS A 92 3.43 10.49 -10.49
N GLY A 93 3.65 11.65 -9.89
CA GLY A 93 4.96 12.11 -9.44
C GLY A 93 5.37 11.42 -8.13
N ARG A 94 6.33 10.50 -8.20
CA ARG A 94 6.96 9.85 -7.04
C ARG A 94 7.58 10.89 -6.10
N ARG A 95 7.28 10.76 -4.80
CA ARG A 95 7.98 11.45 -3.70
C ARG A 95 8.35 10.49 -2.58
N TRP A 96 9.61 10.53 -2.21
CA TRP A 96 10.13 9.91 -0.99
C TRP A 96 9.91 10.83 0.20
N LEU A 97 9.38 10.29 1.28
CA LEU A 97 9.08 11.05 2.50
C LEU A 97 9.58 10.29 3.72
N SER A 98 9.92 11.04 4.78
CA SER A 98 10.09 10.47 6.10
C SER A 98 8.73 10.01 6.66
N PRO A 99 8.70 9.09 7.65
CA PRO A 99 7.45 8.73 8.32
C PRO A 99 6.69 9.93 8.90
N ALA A 100 7.40 10.88 9.51
CA ALA A 100 6.77 12.06 10.09
C ALA A 100 6.11 12.96 9.03
N ASP A 101 6.83 13.24 7.94
CA ASP A 101 6.31 14.10 6.86
C ASP A 101 5.11 13.46 6.18
N ALA A 102 5.22 12.16 5.90
CA ALA A 102 4.13 11.38 5.34
C ALA A 102 2.89 11.40 6.22
N TYR A 103 3.05 11.20 7.52
CA TYR A 103 1.96 11.25 8.47
C TYR A 103 1.26 12.61 8.41
N GLY A 104 2.02 13.71 8.35
CA GLY A 104 1.48 15.07 8.22
C GLY A 104 0.73 15.30 6.91
N LEU A 105 1.19 14.71 5.81
CA LEU A 105 0.61 14.85 4.46
C LEU A 105 -0.56 13.90 4.18
N CYS A 106 -0.78 12.89 5.05
CA CYS A 106 -1.91 11.98 4.92
C CYS A 106 -3.24 12.75 4.98
N ARG A 107 -4.08 12.55 3.96
CA ARG A 107 -5.40 13.18 3.88
C ARG A 107 -6.46 12.41 4.66
N TYR A 108 -6.33 11.10 4.75
CA TYR A 108 -7.34 10.21 5.33
C TYR A 108 -6.77 9.46 6.52
N ASP A 109 -7.63 9.17 7.50
CA ASP A 109 -7.23 8.48 8.74
C ASP A 109 -6.67 7.10 8.46
N TRP A 110 -7.27 6.36 7.52
CA TRP A 110 -6.76 5.05 7.11
C TRP A 110 -5.31 5.07 6.62
N MET A 111 -4.85 6.17 6.00
CA MET A 111 -3.45 6.30 5.57
C MET A 111 -2.52 6.47 6.77
N ARG A 112 -2.96 7.22 7.79
CA ARG A 112 -2.22 7.40 9.05
C ARG A 112 -2.17 6.09 9.83
N GLU A 113 -3.27 5.34 9.84
CA GLU A 113 -3.35 4.00 10.46
C GLU A 113 -2.39 3.02 9.77
N ALA A 114 -2.43 2.93 8.45
CA ALA A 114 -1.53 2.07 7.68
C ALA A 114 -0.05 2.45 7.90
N LEU A 115 0.26 3.73 7.97
CA LEU A 115 1.60 4.22 8.29
C LEU A 115 2.03 3.84 9.72
N THR A 116 1.11 3.91 10.68
CA THR A 116 1.37 3.47 12.07
C THR A 116 1.65 1.97 12.11
N ALA A 117 0.83 1.17 11.43
CA ALA A 117 1.02 -0.28 11.33
C ALA A 117 2.38 -0.66 10.71
N LEU A 118 2.86 0.12 9.73
CA LEU A 118 4.20 -0.06 9.18
C LEU A 118 5.29 0.25 10.20
N MET A 119 5.17 1.34 10.95
CA MET A 119 6.15 1.72 11.96
C MET A 119 6.25 0.67 13.08
N ASP A 120 5.11 0.08 13.47
CA ASP A 120 5.07 -1.04 14.42
C ASP A 120 5.75 -2.29 13.85
N LEU A 121 5.50 -2.62 12.57
CA LEU A 121 6.18 -3.71 11.87
C LEU A 121 7.71 -3.50 11.83
N CYS A 122 8.18 -2.29 11.52
CA CYS A 122 9.61 -1.99 11.48
C CYS A 122 10.26 -2.02 12.88
N SER A 123 9.53 -1.61 13.91
CA SER A 123 10.01 -1.61 15.30
C SER A 123 10.17 -3.03 15.86
N THR A 124 9.25 -3.94 15.51
CA THR A 124 9.34 -5.35 15.88
C THR A 124 10.45 -6.09 15.14
N ALA A 125 10.70 -5.76 13.86
CA ALA A 125 11.80 -6.32 13.07
C ALA A 125 13.20 -5.92 13.59
N SER A 126 13.31 -4.77 14.27
CA SER A 126 14.57 -4.30 14.87
C SER A 126 14.88 -4.97 16.22
N SER A 127 13.92 -5.71 16.80
CA SER A 127 14.02 -6.28 18.15
C SER A 127 14.32 -7.79 18.17
N SER A 128 14.48 -8.45 17.02
CA SER A 128 14.68 -9.90 16.96
C SER A 128 16.15 -10.32 16.91
N ILE A 129 16.71 -10.69 18.07
CA ILE A 129 17.72 -11.77 18.21
C ILE A 129 16.93 -13.10 18.31
N PRO A 130 17.33 -14.22 17.67
CA PRO A 130 16.48 -15.38 17.57
C PRO A 130 16.55 -16.26 18.84
N VAL A 131 15.41 -16.78 19.29
CA VAL A 131 15.35 -18.09 19.94
C VAL A 131 14.24 -18.90 19.26
N ALA A 132 14.63 -20.07 18.79
CA ALA A 132 13.80 -21.02 18.09
C ALA A 132 12.60 -21.50 18.91
N ALA A 133 11.45 -21.69 18.25
CA ALA A 133 10.57 -22.82 18.47
C ALA A 133 9.66 -23.01 17.25
N ALA A 134 9.89 -24.10 16.54
CA ALA A 134 8.97 -24.63 15.54
C ALA A 134 7.73 -25.18 16.25
N VAL A 135 6.54 -24.84 15.75
CA VAL A 135 5.37 -25.72 15.81
C VAL A 135 4.63 -25.59 14.49
N ALA A 136 4.59 -26.70 13.75
CA ALA A 136 3.80 -26.83 12.53
C ALA A 136 2.30 -26.85 12.90
N VAL A 137 1.51 -26.02 12.24
CA VAL A 137 0.07 -26.21 12.11
C VAL A 137 -0.29 -26.05 10.64
N SER A 138 -0.73 -27.17 10.06
CA SER A 138 -1.45 -27.24 8.80
C SER A 138 -2.88 -26.76 9.05
N THR A 139 -3.31 -25.71 8.35
CA THR A 139 -4.73 -25.46 8.08
C THR A 139 -4.88 -24.75 6.75
N ALA A 140 -5.83 -25.24 5.97
CA ALA A 140 -6.13 -24.91 4.59
C ALA A 140 -6.31 -23.41 4.30
N ALA A 141 -5.87 -23.01 3.11
CA ALA A 141 -6.16 -21.72 2.52
C ALA A 141 -7.68 -21.51 2.38
N PRO A 142 -8.24 -20.35 2.75
CA PRO A 142 -9.59 -20.02 2.37
C PRO A 142 -9.56 -19.52 0.93
N GLU A 143 -10.26 -20.22 0.03
CA GLU A 143 -10.59 -19.69 -1.28
C GLU A 143 -11.51 -18.48 -1.09
N LEU A 144 -10.98 -17.28 -1.37
CA LEU A 144 -11.72 -16.03 -1.33
C LEU A 144 -12.25 -15.72 -2.73
N ASN A 145 -13.44 -16.23 -3.03
CA ASN A 145 -14.23 -15.79 -4.17
C ASN A 145 -15.30 -14.80 -3.69
N GLU A 146 -15.14 -13.50 -4.00
CA GLU A 146 -16.23 -12.51 -4.06
C GLU A 146 -15.82 -11.25 -4.86
N HIS A 147 -16.29 -11.16 -6.12
CA HIS A 147 -16.11 -10.04 -7.06
C HIS A 147 -16.90 -8.78 -6.64
N ALA A 148 -16.35 -7.98 -5.71
CA ALA A 148 -16.85 -6.63 -5.47
C ALA A 148 -15.76 -5.64 -5.03
N GLY A 149 -15.07 -5.02 -6.00
CA GLY A 149 -14.40 -3.73 -5.84
C GLY A 149 -13.26 -3.66 -4.82
N MET A 150 -12.31 -4.60 -4.88
CA MET A 150 -11.06 -4.50 -4.15
C MET A 150 -10.02 -3.66 -4.93
N CYS A 151 -9.22 -2.85 -4.24
CA CYS A 151 -8.07 -2.14 -4.82
C CYS A 151 -6.91 -2.14 -3.83
N ILE A 152 -5.67 -2.25 -4.27
CA ILE A 152 -4.49 -2.41 -3.41
C ILE A 152 -3.83 -1.03 -3.22
N SER A 153 -3.34 -0.65 -2.02
CA SER A 153 -2.80 0.71 -1.79
C SER A 153 -1.41 0.88 -1.13
N MET A 154 -0.53 1.67 -1.78
CA MET A 154 0.93 1.64 -1.70
C MET A 154 1.59 2.83 -1.03
N MET A 155 2.84 2.87 -0.62
CA MET A 155 3.53 4.12 -0.24
C MET A 155 4.94 4.08 -0.79
N LEU A 156 5.72 5.15 -0.63
CA LEU A 156 7.16 5.13 -0.83
C LEU A 156 7.77 5.91 0.34
N MET A 157 8.63 5.28 1.13
CA MET A 157 9.27 5.83 2.31
C MET A 157 10.77 5.60 2.27
N LYS A 158 11.51 6.56 2.82
CA LYS A 158 12.91 6.36 3.19
C LYS A 158 13.00 6.39 4.72
N PRO A 159 13.52 5.35 5.39
CA PRO A 159 13.77 5.41 6.82
C PRO A 159 14.90 6.41 7.07
N VAL A 160 14.74 7.15 8.18
CA VAL A 160 15.81 7.99 8.71
C VAL A 160 16.73 7.09 9.54
N ASP A 161 17.98 6.96 9.10
CA ASP A 161 19.08 6.28 9.78
C ASP A 161 18.96 4.76 10.05
N SER A 162 19.10 3.96 8.99
CA SER A 162 19.86 2.68 9.00
C SER A 162 19.96 2.20 7.54
N ALA A 163 21.14 2.36 6.94
CA ALA A 163 21.53 1.87 5.62
C ALA A 163 20.39 1.78 4.56
N ASP A 164 20.02 2.90 3.94
CA ASP A 164 19.34 3.02 2.63
C ASP A 164 18.14 2.08 2.29
N ARG A 165 17.43 1.50 3.27
CA ARG A 165 16.31 0.59 2.99
C ARG A 165 14.99 1.33 2.82
N ALA A 166 14.68 1.76 1.60
CA ALA A 166 13.37 2.35 1.31
C ALA A 166 12.23 1.33 1.42
N VAL A 167 11.10 1.71 2.02
CA VAL A 167 9.91 0.84 2.13
C VAL A 167 8.72 1.53 1.51
N ALA A 168 8.07 0.82 0.61
CA ALA A 168 6.79 1.13 0.08
C ALA A 168 5.68 0.48 0.93
N LEU A 169 4.50 1.07 1.03
CA LEU A 169 3.29 0.27 1.31
C LEU A 169 2.82 -0.36 0.00
N CYS A 170 1.91 -1.33 -0.16
CA CYS A 170 1.34 -1.70 -1.47
C CYS A 170 -0.13 -2.01 -1.43
#